data_AF-A0A7W3XSY8-F1
#
_entry.id   AF-A0A7W3XSY8-F1
#
_cell.length_a   1.000
_cell.length_b   1.000
_cell.length_c   1.000
_cell.angle_alpha   90.00
_cell.angle_beta   90.00
_cell.angle_gamma   90.00
#
_symmetry.space_group_name_H-M   'P 1'
#
loop_
_entity.id
_entity.type
_entity.pdbx_description
1 polymer ?
#
loop_
_entity_poly.entity_id
_entity_poly.type
_entity_poly.pdbx_seq_one_letter_code
_entity_poly.pdbx_strand_id
1 'polypeptide(L)'
;MQEHGASTLGMAEKETVQELAGELLDSDNLNRAYKQVKRNHGAPGIDGMIVEEALPWLREHRDKLLQSIQEGKYKTSPVWRKKLPNHMEAEYVNSEFQR
;
A
#
# COMPACT_ATOMS: atom_id res chain seq x y z
N MET A 1 14.47 -46.73 6.95
CA MET A 1 14.51 -45.39 6.33
C MET A 1 13.19 -45.19 5.61
N GLN A 2 12.31 -44.34 6.13
CA GLN A 2 11.16 -43.80 5.41
C GLN A 2 10.76 -42.50 6.12
N GLU A 3 11.22 -41.39 5.53
CA GLU A 3 10.96 -40.01 5.91
C GLU A 3 9.81 -39.50 5.02
N HIS A 4 8.56 -39.55 5.50
CA HIS A 4 7.42 -38.92 4.80
C HIS A 4 6.49 -38.30 5.83
N GLY A 5 6.92 -37.19 6.43
CA GLY A 5 6.18 -36.56 7.53
C GLY A 5 6.38 -35.06 7.62
N ALA A 6 6.50 -34.33 6.51
CA ALA A 6 6.50 -32.87 6.53
C ALA A 6 6.28 -32.27 5.12
N SER A 7 5.04 -32.13 4.65
CA SER A 7 4.74 -31.27 3.49
C SER A 7 3.30 -30.80 3.36
N THR A 8 2.35 -31.32 4.14
CA THR A 8 0.93 -30.96 3.98
C THR A 8 0.56 -29.57 4.52
N LEU A 9 1.29 -29.06 5.53
CA LEU A 9 0.94 -27.78 6.17
C LEU A 9 1.27 -26.54 5.30
N GLY A 10 2.37 -26.59 4.53
CA GLY A 10 2.79 -25.48 3.67
C GLY A 10 2.04 -25.37 2.34
N MET A 11 1.21 -26.36 1.99
CA MET A 11 0.37 -26.33 0.77
C MET A 11 -0.93 -25.57 1.01
N ALA A 12 -1.59 -25.82 2.16
CA ALA A 12 -2.83 -25.15 2.53
C ALA A 12 -2.64 -23.64 2.78
N GLU A 13 -1.52 -23.23 3.40
CA GLU A 13 -1.19 -21.80 3.58
C GLU A 13 -0.89 -21.09 2.26
N LYS A 14 -0.38 -21.81 1.25
CA LYS A 14 -0.13 -21.22 -0.07
C LYS A 14 -1.41 -21.01 -0.87
N GLU A 15 -2.37 -21.92 -0.77
CA GLU A 15 -3.70 -21.75 -1.38
C GLU A 15 -4.44 -20.55 -0.79
N THR A 16 -4.42 -20.36 0.53
CA THR A 16 -5.11 -19.23 1.17
C THR A 16 -4.48 -17.88 0.79
N VAL A 17 -3.15 -17.81 0.66
CA VAL A 17 -2.45 -16.59 0.21
C VAL A 17 -2.76 -16.29 -1.26
N GLN A 18 -2.89 -17.32 -2.11
CA GLN A 18 -3.28 -17.16 -3.51
C GLN A 18 -4.74 -16.66 -3.65
N GLU A 19 -5.66 -17.19 -2.85
CA GLU A 19 -7.06 -16.72 -2.80
C GLU A 19 -7.15 -15.26 -2.33
N LEU A 20 -6.46 -14.91 -1.23
CA LEU A 20 -6.41 -13.54 -0.73
C LEU A 20 -5.76 -12.57 -1.73
N ALA A 21 -4.74 -13.01 -2.47
CA ALA A 21 -4.14 -12.22 -3.54
C ALA A 21 -5.12 -11.99 -4.70
N GLY A 22 -5.97 -12.99 -5.01
CA GLY A 22 -7.06 -12.86 -5.97
C GLY A 22 -8.05 -11.77 -5.56
N GLU A 23 -8.51 -11.79 -4.31
CA GLU A 23 -9.44 -10.77 -3.77
C GLU A 23 -8.79 -9.38 -3.68
N LEU A 24 -7.51 -9.31 -3.30
CA LEU A 24 -6.77 -8.05 -3.21
C LEU A 24 -6.66 -7.36 -4.57
N LEU A 25 -6.41 -8.13 -5.63
CA LEU A 25 -6.20 -7.63 -6.99
C LEU A 25 -7.50 -7.56 -7.81
N ASP A 26 -8.63 -7.86 -7.18
CA ASP A 26 -9.94 -7.68 -7.79
C ASP A 26 -10.17 -6.23 -8.24
N SER A 27 -10.78 -6.06 -9.42
CA SER A 27 -10.96 -4.75 -10.03
C SER A 27 -11.84 -3.82 -9.21
N ASP A 28 -12.87 -4.34 -8.54
CA ASP A 28 -13.72 -3.53 -7.66
C ASP A 28 -12.98 -3.13 -6.41
N ASN A 29 -12.18 -4.03 -5.84
CA ASN A 29 -11.32 -3.71 -4.72
C ASN A 29 -10.31 -2.61 -5.04
N LEU A 30 -9.61 -2.71 -6.16
CA LEU A 30 -8.64 -1.70 -6.60
C LEU A 30 -9.32 -0.35 -6.88
N ASN A 31 -10.52 -0.34 -7.45
CA ASN A 31 -11.29 0.87 -7.67
C ASN A 31 -11.71 1.53 -6.34
N ARG A 32 -12.13 0.74 -5.34
CA ARG A 32 -12.42 1.27 -3.99
C ARG A 32 -11.18 1.85 -3.34
N ALA A 33 -10.03 1.16 -3.44
CA ALA A 33 -8.76 1.63 -2.92
C ALA A 33 -8.35 2.98 -3.53
N TYR A 34 -8.43 3.11 -4.86
CA TYR A 34 -8.13 4.37 -5.55
C TYR A 34 -9.02 5.53 -5.06
N LYS A 35 -10.34 5.29 -4.96
CA LYS A 35 -11.28 6.32 -4.46
C LYS A 35 -10.94 6.76 -3.04
N GLN A 36 -10.54 5.83 -2.17
CA GLN A 36 -10.15 6.16 -0.80
C GLN A 36 -8.86 6.98 -0.76
N VAL A 37 -7.85 6.62 -1.56
CA VAL A 37 -6.60 7.39 -1.66
C VAL A 37 -6.88 8.81 -2.13
N LYS A 38 -7.74 8.96 -3.15
CA LYS A 38 -8.20 10.27 -3.62
C LYS A 38 -8.88 11.07 -2.51
N ARG A 39 -9.76 10.44 -1.73
CA ARG A 39 -10.46 11.08 -0.59
C ARG A 39 -9.54 11.49 0.56
N ASN A 40 -8.40 10.82 0.72
CA ASN A 40 -7.46 11.13 1.81
C ASN A 40 -6.59 12.36 1.52
N HIS A 41 -6.45 12.79 0.25
CA HIS A 41 -5.72 13.99 -0.18
C HIS A 41 -4.35 14.17 0.52
N GLY A 42 -3.61 13.07 0.70
CA GLY A 42 -2.32 13.06 1.39
C GLY A 42 -1.22 13.79 0.61
N ALA A 43 -0.14 14.15 1.31
CA ALA A 43 1.07 14.66 0.67
C ALA A 43 1.69 13.60 -0.25
N PRO A 44 2.33 14.01 -1.37
CA PRO A 44 2.98 13.09 -2.28
C PRO A 44 4.11 12.30 -1.59
N GLY A 45 4.38 11.11 -2.13
CA GLY A 45 5.47 10.25 -1.68
C GLY A 45 6.84 10.76 -2.11
N ILE A 46 7.86 9.91 -1.95
CA ILE A 46 9.24 10.21 -2.39
C ILE A 46 9.37 10.34 -3.91
N ASP A 47 8.39 9.80 -4.65
CA ASP A 47 8.27 9.86 -6.10
C ASP A 47 7.66 11.18 -6.58
N GLY A 48 7.16 12.01 -5.66
CA GLY A 48 6.54 13.29 -5.97
C GLY A 48 5.16 13.20 -6.63
N MET A 49 4.62 12.00 -6.83
CA MET A 49 3.38 11.78 -7.56
C MET A 49 2.17 12.23 -6.74
N ILE A 50 1.36 13.13 -7.30
CA ILE A 50 0.09 13.54 -6.70
C ILE A 50 -1.06 12.62 -7.15
N VAL A 51 -2.18 12.64 -6.42
CA VAL A 51 -3.28 11.68 -6.66
C VAL A 51 -3.97 11.89 -8.01
N GLU A 52 -3.89 13.11 -8.56
CA GLU A 52 -4.35 13.48 -9.90
C GLU A 52 -3.52 12.78 -10.99
N GLU A 53 -2.21 12.58 -10.77
CA GLU A 53 -1.29 11.93 -11.69
C GLU A 53 -1.34 10.40 -11.59
N ALA A 54 -1.80 9.89 -10.44
CA ALA A 54 -1.88 8.45 -10.18
C ALA A 54 -2.78 7.70 -11.17
N LEU A 55 -3.91 8.26 -11.58
CA LEU A 55 -4.83 7.57 -12.51
C LEU A 55 -4.26 7.40 -13.92
N PRO A 56 -3.70 8.46 -14.56
CA PRO A 56 -2.96 8.31 -15.81
C PRO A 56 -1.84 7.26 -15.72
N TRP A 57 -1.03 7.31 -14.66
CA TRP A 57 0.08 6.37 -14.49
C TRP A 57 -0.41 4.93 -14.34
N LEU A 58 -1.45 4.70 -13.53
CA LEU A 58 -2.06 3.38 -13.36
C LEU A 58 -2.61 2.84 -14.68
N ARG A 59 -3.24 3.66 -15.52
CA ARG A 59 -3.75 3.19 -16.82
C ARG A 59 -2.66 2.65 -17.74
N GLU A 60 -1.47 3.23 -17.68
CA GLU A 60 -0.33 2.83 -18.51
C GLU A 60 0.46 1.65 -17.90
N HIS A 61 0.55 1.58 -16.57
CA HIS A 61 1.46 0.66 -15.87
C HIS A 61 0.75 -0.49 -15.13
N ARG A 62 -0.59 -0.50 -15.07
CA ARG A 62 -1.39 -1.45 -14.28
C ARG A 62 -1.00 -2.91 -14.49
N ASP A 63 -0.93 -3.37 -15.74
CA ASP A 63 -0.73 -4.79 -16.00
C ASP A 63 0.63 -5.28 -15.48
N LYS A 64 1.69 -4.49 -15.69
CA LYS A 64 3.02 -4.77 -15.14
C LYS A 64 3.04 -4.72 -13.62
N LEU A 65 2.36 -3.75 -13.02
CA LEU A 65 2.24 -3.63 -11.56
C LEU A 65 1.54 -4.85 -10.96
N LEU A 66 0.37 -5.22 -11.47
CA LEU A 66 -0.41 -6.36 -10.98
C LEU A 66 0.36 -7.67 -11.13
N GLN A 67 1.00 -7.89 -12.29
CA GLN A 67 1.85 -9.05 -12.50
C GLN A 67 3.00 -9.11 -11.47
N SER A 68 3.66 -7.99 -11.20
CA SER A 68 4.74 -7.95 -10.20
C SER A 68 4.26 -8.28 -8.79
N ILE A 69 3.03 -7.91 -8.43
CA ILE A 69 2.42 -8.23 -7.13
C ILE A 69 2.06 -9.73 -7.07
N GLN A 70 1.46 -10.28 -8.13
CA GLN A 70 1.13 -11.71 -8.22
C GLN A 70 2.37 -12.60 -8.14
N GLU A 71 3.47 -12.18 -8.78
CA GLU A 71 4.75 -12.89 -8.75
C GLU A 71 5.55 -12.65 -7.45
N GLY A 72 5.06 -11.80 -6.54
CA GLY A 72 5.76 -11.45 -5.29
C GLY A 72 7.03 -10.61 -5.49
N LYS A 73 7.20 -9.98 -6.67
CA LYS A 73 8.36 -9.17 -7.04
C LYS A 73 8.19 -7.68 -6.77
N TYR A 74 6.97 -7.23 -6.49
CA TYR A 74 6.68 -5.84 -6.17
C TYR A 74 7.44 -5.40 -4.91
N LYS A 75 8.17 -4.28 -5.03
CA LYS A 75 8.87 -3.65 -3.91
C LYS A 75 8.26 -2.28 -3.68
N THR A 76 7.78 -2.05 -2.47
CA THR A 76 7.24 -0.75 -2.08
C THR A 76 8.35 0.29 -2.01
N SER A 77 8.04 1.51 -2.46
CA SER A 77 8.92 2.65 -2.28
C SER A 77 9.10 2.96 -0.80
N PRO A 78 10.29 3.40 -0.36
CA PRO A 78 10.50 3.82 1.01
C PRO A 78 9.55 4.97 1.39
N VAL A 79 9.07 4.96 2.64
CA VAL A 79 8.11 5.94 3.14
C VAL A 79 8.83 7.24 3.53
N TRP A 80 8.29 8.39 3.11
CA TRP A 80 8.82 9.69 3.52
C TRP A 80 8.49 9.97 4.99
N ARG A 81 9.52 10.09 5.83
CA ARG A 81 9.35 10.41 7.25
C ARG A 81 9.27 11.92 7.46
N LYS A 82 8.06 12.44 7.64
CA LYS A 82 7.85 13.81 8.12
C LYS A 82 7.78 13.80 9.66
N LYS A 83 8.55 14.67 10.32
CA LYS A 83 8.38 14.92 11.76
C LYS A 83 7.03 15.62 11.95
N LEU A 84 6.06 14.90 12.52
CA LEU A 84 4.78 15.49 12.92
C LEU A 84 4.98 16.15 14.29
N PRO A 85 4.51 17.38 14.50
CA PRO A 85 4.53 18.01 15.80
C PRO A 85 3.62 17.21 16.75
N ASN A 86 4.12 16.94 17.95
CA ASN A 86 3.33 16.29 18.98
C ASN A 86 2.29 17.30 19.50
N HIS A 87 1.15 16.81 19.98
CA HIS A 87 0.02 17.65 20.40
C HIS A 87 0.43 18.78 21.36
N MET A 88 1.35 18.51 22.29
CA MET A 88 1.85 19.50 23.26
C MET A 88 2.67 20.62 22.61
N GLU A 89 3.44 20.32 21.55
CA GLU A 89 4.20 21.35 20.82
C GLU A 89 3.25 22.23 19.98
N ALA A 90 2.19 21.66 19.42
CA ALA A 90 1.21 22.39 18.63
C ALA A 90 0.42 23.42 19.46
N GLU A 91 0.01 23.06 20.69
CA GLU A 91 -0.69 23.97 21.60
C GLU A 91 0.22 25.11 22.09
N TYR A 92 1.48 24.80 22.41
CA TYR A 92 2.46 25.79 22.85
C TYR A 92 2.71 26.84 21.77
N VAL A 93 2.98 26.42 20.53
CA VAL A 93 3.18 27.32 19.38
C VAL A 93 1.94 28.20 19.14
N ASN A 94 0.73 27.66 19.30
CA ASN A 94 -0.50 28.42 19.08
C ASN A 94 -0.73 29.47 20.20
N SER A 95 -0.34 29.17 21.44
CA SER A 95 -0.46 30.10 22.57
C SER A 95 0.52 31.28 22.51
N GLU A 96 1.74 31.08 21.99
CA GLU A 96 2.74 32.14 21.83
C GLU A 96 2.41 33.07 20.65
N PHE A 97 1.69 32.58 19.64
CA PHE A 97 1.31 33.38 18.47
C PHE A 97 0.11 34.31 18.73
N GLN A 98 -0.63 34.10 19.83
CA GLN A 98 -1.82 34.90 20.22
C GLN A 98 -1.52 35.91 21.35
N ARG A 99 -0.24 36.06 21.75
CA ARG A 99 0.24 37.14 22.62
C ARG A 99 0.81 38.28 21.79
#